data_AF-A0A917Q651-F1
#
_entry.id   AF-A0A917Q651-F1
#
_cell.length_a   1.000
_cell.length_b   1.000
_cell.length_c   1.000
_cell.angle_alpha   90.00
_cell.angle_beta   90.00
_cell.angle_gamma   90.00
#
_symmetry.space_group_name_H-M   'P 1'
#
loop_
_entity.id
_entity.type
_entity.pdbx_description
1 polymer ?
#
loop_
_entity_poly.entity_id
_entity_poly.type
_entity_poly.pdbx_seq_one_letter_code
_entity_poly.pdbx_strand_id
1 'polypeptide(L)'
;MLNLRLTDFFVVEREFATPDEIKRHVAQAKESRGPLHALLFFSTEKQQSWFVAAGGALHLVVDHTNEASPKILWTIPLDELGSVEIGERSRTTGLITVGGKRPRFFSKKLFADEPIDVRLRDMIERARQRTPYAA
;
A
#
# COMPACT_ATOMS: atom_id res chain seq x y z
N MET A 1 -41.91 27.16 -0.59
CA MET A 1 -41.46 25.95 -1.32
C MET A 1 -39.96 25.87 -1.18
N LEU A 2 -39.47 24.84 -0.49
CA LEU A 2 -38.05 24.55 -0.32
C LEU A 2 -37.47 24.07 -1.65
N ASN A 3 -36.43 24.74 -2.16
CA ASN A 3 -35.62 24.22 -3.25
C ASN A 3 -34.23 23.93 -2.69
N LEU A 4 -34.08 22.77 -2.04
CA LEU A 4 -32.78 22.21 -1.71
C LEU A 4 -32.26 21.51 -2.96
N ARG A 5 -31.36 22.15 -3.72
CA ARG A 5 -30.54 21.45 -4.71
C ARG A 5 -29.13 21.99 -4.72
N LEU A 6 -28.20 21.04 -4.82
CA LEU A 6 -26.74 21.16 -4.80
C LEU A 6 -26.17 21.52 -3.43
N THR A 7 -26.08 20.50 -2.57
CA THR A 7 -24.87 20.36 -1.75
C THR A 7 -23.71 20.24 -2.73
N ASP A 8 -22.97 21.34 -2.86
CA ASP A 8 -21.65 21.35 -3.46
C ASP A 8 -20.82 20.24 -2.80
N PHE A 9 -20.58 19.17 -3.56
CA PHE A 9 -19.58 18.16 -3.21
C PHE A 9 -18.20 18.80 -3.36
N PHE A 10 -17.85 19.70 -2.43
CA PHE A 10 -16.46 20.04 -2.19
C PHE A 10 -15.80 18.79 -1.61
N VAL A 11 -15.31 17.92 -2.49
CA VAL A 11 -14.24 17.01 -2.11
C VAL A 11 -13.05 17.93 -1.86
N VAL A 12 -12.84 18.30 -0.60
CA VAL A 12 -11.61 18.98 -0.19
C VAL A 12 -10.48 18.04 -0.58
N GLU A 13 -9.67 18.45 -1.56
CA GLU A 13 -8.48 17.71 -1.93
C GLU A 13 -7.62 17.62 -0.66
N ARG A 14 -7.47 16.39 -0.17
CA ARG A 14 -6.66 16.15 1.02
C ARG A 14 -5.23 15.87 0.62
N GLU A 15 -4.31 16.19 1.51
CA GLU A 15 -2.95 15.68 1.42
C GLU A 15 -2.93 14.16 1.59
N PHE A 16 -1.94 13.52 0.98
CA PHE A 16 -1.71 12.09 1.17
C PHE A 16 -1.42 11.78 2.64
N ALA A 17 -1.89 10.62 3.10
CA ALA A 17 -1.53 10.12 4.40
C ALA A 17 -0.03 9.85 4.48
N THR A 18 0.56 10.23 5.61
CA THR A 18 1.93 9.91 5.99
C THR A 18 2.12 8.40 6.15
N PRO A 19 3.37 7.89 6.10
CA PRO A 19 3.64 6.46 6.34
C PRO A 19 3.02 5.93 7.63
N ASP A 20 3.04 6.71 8.70
CA ASP A 20 2.51 6.29 10.00
C ASP A 20 0.98 6.34 10.06
N GLU A 21 0.34 7.23 9.30
CA GLU A 21 -1.11 7.21 9.10
C GLU A 21 -1.55 5.99 8.29
N ILE A 22 -0.81 5.64 7.23
CA ILE A 22 -1.05 4.42 6.45
C ILE A 22 -0.93 3.17 7.34
N LYS A 23 0.14 3.06 8.14
CA LYS A 23 0.31 1.96 9.09
C LYS A 23 -0.83 1.90 10.11
N ARG A 24 -1.19 3.03 10.73
CA ARG A 24 -2.29 3.11 11.70
C ARG A 24 -3.62 2.71 11.09
N HIS A 25 -3.91 3.17 9.86
CA HIS A 25 -5.12 2.81 9.13
C HIS A 25 -5.22 1.29 8.94
N VAL A 26 -4.14 0.62 8.50
CA VAL A 26 -4.11 -0.84 8.36
C VAL A 26 -4.23 -1.55 9.70
N ALA A 27 -3.51 -1.09 10.72
CA ALA A 27 -3.54 -1.70 12.04
C ALA A 27 -4.94 -1.66 12.66
N GLN A 28 -5.65 -0.54 12.52
CA GLN A 28 -7.04 -0.42 12.99
C GLN A 28 -7.99 -1.29 12.16
N ALA A 29 -7.90 -1.24 10.83
CA ALA A 29 -8.80 -1.98 9.95
C ALA A 29 -8.62 -3.51 10.02
N LYS A 30 -7.46 -4.00 10.47
CA LYS A 30 -7.12 -5.43 10.56
C LYS A 30 -6.88 -5.90 11.99
N GLU A 31 -7.16 -5.04 12.97
CA GLU A 31 -6.94 -5.32 14.40
C GLU A 31 -5.52 -5.83 14.71
N SER A 32 -4.53 -5.36 13.93
CA SER A 32 -3.15 -5.82 14.05
C SER A 32 -2.44 -5.10 15.20
N ARG A 33 -1.80 -5.88 16.07
CA ARG A 33 -1.01 -5.37 17.21
C ARG A 33 0.50 -5.62 17.06
N GLY A 34 0.94 -6.06 15.88
CA GLY A 34 2.33 -6.42 15.59
C GLY A 34 3.16 -5.30 14.99
N PRO A 35 4.44 -5.57 14.66
CA PRO A 35 5.28 -4.63 13.92
C PRO A 35 4.67 -4.31 12.55
N LEU A 36 4.71 -3.02 12.21
CA LEU A 36 4.14 -2.48 10.97
C LEU A 36 5.26 -1.92 10.10
N HIS A 37 5.38 -2.43 8.89
CA HIS A 37 6.29 -1.90 7.89
C HIS A 37 5.51 -1.41 6.69
N ALA A 38 5.86 -0.24 6.17
CA ALA A 38 5.21 0.36 5.01
C ALA A 38 6.24 0.73 3.95
N LEU A 39 5.90 0.47 2.69
CA LEU A 39 6.70 0.77 1.53
C LEU A 39 5.85 1.50 0.49
N LEU A 40 6.12 2.79 0.29
CA LEU A 40 5.58 3.54 -0.84
C LEU A 40 6.21 3.00 -2.12
N PHE A 41 5.37 2.53 -3.06
CA PHE A 41 5.88 2.01 -4.33
C PHE A 41 5.36 2.74 -5.56
N PHE A 42 4.31 3.52 -5.43
CA PHE A 42 3.77 4.32 -6.52
C PHE A 42 3.32 5.67 -6.01
N SER A 43 3.65 6.73 -6.74
CA SER A 43 3.22 8.09 -6.40
C SER A 43 2.99 8.92 -7.67
N THR A 44 1.83 9.58 -7.69
CA THR A 44 1.43 10.65 -8.62
C THR A 44 0.89 11.83 -7.81
N GLU A 45 0.45 12.87 -8.50
CA GLU A 45 -0.23 14.02 -7.88
C GLU A 45 -1.57 13.66 -7.21
N LYS A 46 -2.21 12.55 -7.65
CA LYS A 46 -3.58 12.19 -7.19
C LYS A 46 -3.65 10.85 -6.45
N GLN A 47 -2.57 10.07 -6.46
CA GLN A 47 -2.56 8.74 -5.87
C GLN A 47 -1.19 8.38 -5.30
N GLN A 48 -1.19 7.74 -4.14
CA GLN A 48 -0.09 6.96 -3.62
C GLN A 48 -0.51 5.51 -3.38
N SER A 49 0.37 4.55 -3.69
CA SER A 49 0.14 3.14 -3.38
C SER A 49 1.25 2.60 -2.50
N TRP A 50 0.84 1.84 -1.49
CA TRP A 50 1.68 1.33 -0.43
C TRP A 50 1.53 -0.17 -0.30
N PHE A 51 2.64 -0.86 -0.07
CA PHE A 51 2.62 -2.17 0.56
C PHE A 51 2.79 -1.99 2.06
N VAL A 52 1.94 -2.65 2.84
CA VAL A 52 2.02 -2.62 4.30
C VAL A 52 2.08 -4.06 4.81
N ALA A 53 3.16 -4.42 5.50
CA ALA A 53 3.25 -5.69 6.20
C ALA A 53 2.77 -5.49 7.65
N ALA A 54 1.71 -6.20 8.04
CA ALA A 54 1.07 -6.09 9.34
C ALA A 54 0.41 -7.43 9.73
N GLY A 55 0.54 -7.84 11.00
CA GLY A 55 -0.21 -8.99 11.54
C GLY A 55 -0.02 -10.30 10.75
N GLY A 56 1.18 -10.55 10.23
CA GLY A 56 1.45 -11.75 9.43
C GLY A 56 0.88 -11.71 8.00
N ALA A 57 0.43 -10.55 7.51
CA ALA A 57 -0.06 -10.37 6.15
C ALA A 57 0.59 -9.17 5.43
N LEU A 58 0.57 -9.20 4.10
CA LEU A 58 0.89 -8.09 3.22
C LEU A 58 -0.41 -7.47 2.68
N HIS A 59 -0.54 -6.17 2.84
CA HIS A 59 -1.69 -5.38 2.40
C HIS A 59 -1.28 -4.44 1.27
N LEU A 60 -2.11 -4.36 0.23
CA LEU A 60 -2.03 -3.26 -0.74
C LEU A 60 -2.98 -2.15 -0.30
N VAL A 61 -2.41 -0.98 -0.03
CA VAL A 61 -3.17 0.23 0.33
C VAL A 61 -3.03 1.26 -0.78
N VAL A 62 -4.14 1.89 -1.14
CA VAL A 62 -4.15 3.01 -2.08
C VAL A 62 -4.74 4.22 -1.39
N ASP A 63 -4.03 5.33 -1.49
CA ASP A 63 -4.42 6.63 -1.00
C ASP A 63 -4.67 7.55 -2.21
N HIS A 64 -5.89 8.05 -2.32
CA HIS A 64 -6.27 9.05 -3.29
C HIS A 64 -6.60 10.39 -2.63
N THR A 65 -6.16 11.49 -3.23
CA THR A 65 -6.42 12.86 -2.71
C THR A 65 -7.89 13.25 -2.76
N ASN A 66 -8.69 12.58 -3.59
CA ASN A 66 -10.14 12.80 -3.72
C ASN A 66 -10.98 11.81 -2.88
N GLU A 67 -10.35 11.00 -2.04
CA GLU A 67 -11.03 10.07 -1.14
C GLU A 67 -10.78 10.45 0.31
N ALA A 68 -11.80 10.32 1.15
CA ALA A 68 -11.73 10.71 2.57
C ALA A 68 -10.68 9.94 3.37
N SER A 69 -10.32 8.73 2.95
CA SER A 69 -9.35 7.88 3.64
C SER A 69 -8.67 6.91 2.67
N PRO A 70 -7.48 6.36 3.03
CA PRO A 70 -6.86 5.29 2.27
C PRO A 70 -7.76 4.04 2.22
N LYS A 71 -7.57 3.21 1.19
CA LYS A 71 -8.32 1.97 0.99
C LYS A 71 -7.38 0.77 0.91
N ILE A 72 -7.70 -0.28 1.65
CA ILE A 72 -7.04 -1.59 1.51
C ILE A 72 -7.70 -2.33 0.33
N LEU A 73 -6.96 -2.50 -0.77
CA LEU A 73 -7.48 -3.17 -1.96
C LEU A 73 -7.44 -4.70 -1.87
N TRP A 74 -6.39 -5.24 -1.25
CA TRP A 74 -6.28 -6.67 -0.99
C TRP A 74 -5.34 -6.94 0.17
N THR A 75 -5.42 -8.18 0.68
CA THR A 75 -4.58 -8.72 1.74
C THR A 75 -4.14 -10.12 1.32
N ILE A 76 -2.88 -10.46 1.56
CA ILE A 76 -2.32 -11.79 1.33
C ILE A 76 -1.57 -12.20 2.61
N PRO A 77 -1.91 -13.33 3.25
CA PRO A 77 -1.11 -13.90 4.33
C PRO A 77 0.36 -14.08 3.89
N LEU A 78 1.32 -13.80 4.77
CA LEU A 78 2.74 -13.85 4.40
C LEU A 78 3.22 -15.28 4.10
N ASP A 79 2.59 -16.30 4.67
CA ASP A 79 2.79 -17.73 4.39
C ASP A 79 2.23 -18.15 3.03
N GLU A 80 1.16 -17.50 2.56
CA GLU A 80 0.58 -17.68 1.22
C GLU A 80 1.20 -16.76 0.15
N LEU A 81 2.20 -15.96 0.53
CA LEU A 81 2.82 -15.00 -0.37
C LEU A 81 3.63 -15.74 -1.44
N GLY A 82 3.04 -15.85 -2.63
CA GLY A 82 3.69 -16.45 -3.81
C GLY A 82 4.82 -15.60 -4.40
N SER A 83 5.01 -15.66 -5.71
CA SER A 83 6.07 -14.93 -6.42
C SER A 83 5.90 -13.41 -6.34
N VAL A 84 7.04 -12.71 -6.39
CA VAL A 84 7.12 -11.28 -6.72
C VAL A 84 7.77 -11.17 -8.09
N GLU A 85 7.05 -10.62 -9.05
CA GLU A 85 7.48 -10.49 -10.44
C GLU A 85 7.54 -9.03 -10.84
N ILE A 86 8.64 -8.63 -11.48
CA ILE A 86 8.88 -7.27 -11.96
C ILE A 86 8.83 -7.26 -13.48
N GLY A 87 8.00 -6.37 -14.03
CA GLY A 87 7.87 -6.13 -15.44
C GLY A 87 8.21 -4.70 -15.82
N GLU A 88 8.55 -4.49 -17.09
CA GLU A 88 8.71 -3.16 -17.64
C GLU A 88 7.40 -2.62 -18.21
N ARG A 89 7.15 -1.32 -18.06
CA ARG A 89 6.02 -0.62 -18.69
C ARG A 89 6.45 0.60 -19.48
N SER A 90 7.28 1.45 -18.90
CA SER A 90 7.82 2.66 -19.52
C SER A 90 9.17 3.05 -18.89
N ARG A 91 9.77 4.15 -19.37
CA ARG A 91 11.00 4.71 -18.79
C ARG A 91 10.85 5.08 -17.31
N THR A 92 9.68 5.53 -16.89
CA THR A 92 9.45 6.08 -15.53
C THR A 92 8.63 5.15 -14.63
N THR A 93 7.93 4.18 -15.23
CA THR A 93 7.00 3.29 -14.53
C THR A 93 7.32 1.82 -14.83
N GLY A 94 7.33 0.98 -13.81
CA GLY A 94 7.40 -0.47 -13.94
C GLY A 94 6.10 -1.15 -13.51
N LEU A 95 6.04 -2.46 -13.68
CA LEU A 95 4.97 -3.32 -13.20
C LEU A 95 5.49 -4.21 -12.06
N ILE A 96 4.69 -4.38 -11.04
CA ILE A 96 4.92 -5.33 -9.96
C ILE A 96 3.69 -6.21 -9.78
N THR A 97 3.91 -7.52 -9.77
CA THR A 97 2.92 -8.55 -9.45
C THR A 97 3.36 -9.24 -8.17
N VAL A 98 2.42 -9.42 -7.24
CA VAL A 98 2.69 -10.06 -5.94
C VAL A 98 1.63 -11.12 -5.71
N GLY A 99 2.06 -12.36 -5.45
CA GLY A 99 1.17 -13.48 -5.12
C GLY A 99 0.10 -13.74 -6.19
N GLY A 100 0.45 -13.60 -7.48
CA GLY A 100 -0.47 -13.78 -8.60
C GLY A 100 -1.60 -12.75 -8.70
N LYS A 101 -1.59 -11.68 -7.89
CA LYS A 101 -2.58 -10.59 -8.00
C LYS A 101 -2.37 -9.80 -9.29
N ARG A 102 -3.41 -9.06 -9.71
CA ARG A 102 -3.33 -8.18 -10.88
C ARG A 102 -2.10 -7.26 -10.80
N PRO A 103 -1.31 -7.12 -11.89
CA PRO A 103 -0.14 -6.24 -11.91
C PRO A 103 -0.47 -4.80 -11.47
N ARG A 104 0.44 -4.19 -10.74
CA ARG A 104 0.37 -2.80 -10.28
C ARG A 104 1.52 -1.97 -10.85
N PHE A 105 1.26 -0.70 -11.09
CA PHE A 105 2.33 0.23 -11.45
C PHE A 105 3.19 0.57 -10.24
N PHE A 106 4.48 0.70 -10.43
CA PHE A 106 5.40 1.30 -9.46
C PHE A 106 6.24 2.39 -10.12
N SER A 107 6.61 3.41 -9.34
CA SER A 107 7.39 4.55 -9.84
C SER A 107 8.88 4.22 -9.74
N LYS A 108 9.58 4.05 -10.88
CA LYS A 108 11.00 3.64 -10.91
C LYS A 108 11.90 4.60 -10.10
N LYS A 109 11.57 5.90 -10.07
CA LYS A 109 12.30 6.92 -9.30
C LYS A 109 12.36 6.67 -7.77
N LEU A 110 11.39 5.94 -7.21
CA LEU A 110 11.36 5.60 -5.78
C LEU A 110 12.34 4.48 -5.41
N PHE A 111 12.94 3.86 -6.43
CA PHE A 111 13.77 2.67 -6.36
C PHE A 111 15.03 2.86 -7.21
N ALA A 112 15.52 4.10 -7.28
CA ALA A 112 16.75 4.43 -8.00
C ALA A 112 17.98 3.82 -7.33
N ASP A 113 18.00 3.80 -5.99
CA ASP A 113 19.11 3.28 -5.20
C ASP A 113 19.04 1.76 -5.00
N GLU A 114 17.82 1.22 -4.87
CA GLU A 114 17.60 -0.20 -4.60
C GLU A 114 16.32 -0.70 -5.30
N PRO A 115 16.37 -1.85 -6.01
CA PRO A 115 15.21 -2.41 -6.69
C PRO A 115 14.02 -2.67 -5.75
N ILE A 116 12.82 -2.43 -6.26
CA ILE A 116 11.57 -2.61 -5.50
C ILE A 116 11.39 -4.03 -4.94
N ASP A 117 11.78 -5.05 -5.70
CA ASP A 117 11.62 -6.44 -5.29
C ASP A 117 12.56 -6.79 -4.13
N VAL A 118 13.77 -6.23 -4.10
CA VAL A 118 14.68 -6.34 -2.95
C VAL A 118 14.06 -5.66 -1.72
N ARG A 119 13.65 -4.39 -1.85
CA ARG A 119 13.01 -3.64 -0.74
C ARG A 119 11.77 -4.30 -0.18
N LEU A 120 10.95 -4.87 -1.07
CA LEU A 120 9.73 -5.58 -0.69
C LEU A 120 10.06 -6.88 0.06
N ARG A 121 11.01 -7.69 -0.45
CA ARG A 121 11.46 -8.92 0.23
C ARG A 121 12.03 -8.61 1.62
N ASP A 122 12.92 -7.63 1.73
CA ASP A 122 13.47 -7.18 3.01
C ASP A 122 12.39 -6.74 4.00
N MET A 123 11.38 -6.03 3.51
CA MET A 123 10.22 -5.64 4.32
C MET A 123 9.45 -6.86 4.84
N ILE A 124 9.20 -7.84 3.98
CA ILE A 124 8.48 -9.08 4.31
C ILE A 124 9.29 -9.92 5.32
N GLU A 125 10.59 -10.06 5.11
CA GLU A 125 11.47 -10.82 5.99
C GLU A 125 11.51 -10.21 7.40
N ARG A 126 11.63 -8.88 7.52
CA ARG A 126 11.55 -8.18 8.81
C ARG A 126 10.20 -8.40 9.51
N ALA A 127 9.11 -8.44 8.75
CA ALA A 127 7.78 -8.71 9.30
C ALA A 127 7.65 -10.17 9.80
N ARG A 128 8.26 -11.13 9.11
CA ARG A 128 8.27 -12.56 9.50
C ARG A 128 9.11 -12.80 10.75
N GLN A 129 10.34 -12.26 10.81
CA GLN A 129 11.29 -12.50 11.91
C GLN A 129 10.82 -11.97 13.27
N ARG A 130 9.81 -11.09 13.30
CA ARG A 130 9.26 -10.48 14.52
C ARG A 130 7.84 -10.91 14.85
N THR A 131 7.32 -11.92 14.16
CA THR A 131 6.14 -12.66 14.62
C THR A 131 6.65 -13.90 15.35
N PRO A 132 7.01 -13.84 16.65
CA PRO A 132 7.15 -15.09 17.38
C PRO A 132 5.77 -15.73 17.35
N TYR A 133 5.71 -16.98 16.89
CA TYR A 133 4.58 -17.85 17.08
C TYR A 133 4.00 -17.62 18.48
N ALA A 134 2.76 -17.13 18.55
CA ALA A 134 1.94 -17.41 19.72
C ALA A 134 1.65 -18.92 19.64
N ALA A 135 2.45 -19.68 20.38
CA ALA A 135 2.16 -21.07 20.70
C ALA A 135 0.92 -21.15 21.59
#